data_AF-A0A843S2M5-F1
#
_entry.id   AF-A0A843S2M5-F1
#
_cell.length_a   1.000
_cell.length_b   1.000
_cell.length_c   1.000
_cell.angle_alpha   90.00
_cell.angle_beta   90.00
_cell.angle_gamma   90.00
#
_symmetry.space_group_name_H-M   'P 1'
#
loop_
_entity.id
_entity.type
_entity.pdbx_description
1 polymer ?
#
loop_
_entity_poly.entity_id
_entity_poly.type
_entity_poly.pdbx_seq_one_letter_code
_entity_poly.pdbx_strand_id
1 'polypeptide(L)'
;MIAQGRRGRIRIRRELEGQRITFPSSTELPEHLARYAGTRVRTAQEARIFADVIAAHIKTATEGRTYAEINEAWIAGARKDQQLAQLQHVAFTGECLRSALMGTYLAGQVTCLAAVLGGLLTGIGAGFVAIAAALRPSRG
;
A
#
# COMPACT_ATOMS: atom_id res chain seq x y z
N MET A 1 13.46 18.91 0.26
CA MET A 1 12.59 17.75 -0.06
C MET A 1 12.24 16.85 1.15
N ILE A 2 13.01 16.86 2.24
CA ILE A 2 12.68 16.14 3.49
C ILE A 2 11.27 16.50 4.03
N ALA A 3 10.91 17.79 4.03
CA ALA A 3 9.59 18.25 4.44
C ALA A 3 8.44 17.68 3.56
N GLN A 4 8.70 17.46 2.27
CA GLN A 4 7.73 16.85 1.36
C GLN A 4 7.58 15.35 1.63
N GLY A 5 8.67 14.66 1.97
CA GLY A 5 8.64 13.28 2.46
C GLY A 5 7.76 13.10 3.70
N ARG A 6 7.92 13.99 4.71
CA ARG A 6 7.09 13.96 5.92
C ARG A 6 5.62 14.24 5.61
N ARG A 7 5.34 15.23 4.75
CA ARG A 7 3.99 15.56 4.31
C ARG A 7 3.33 14.40 3.55
N GLY A 8 4.07 13.70 2.69
CA GLY A 8 3.58 12.54 1.96
C GLY A 8 3.15 11.41 2.89
N ARG A 9 3.97 11.07 3.89
CA ARG A 9 3.62 10.04 4.89
C ARG A 9 2.38 10.42 5.71
N ILE A 10 2.24 11.69 6.09
CA ILE A 10 1.05 12.18 6.81
C ILE A 10 -0.21 12.07 5.96
N ARG A 11 -0.14 12.40 4.66
CA ARG A 11 -1.29 12.25 3.76
C ARG A 11 -1.72 10.79 3.62
N ILE A 12 -0.76 9.88 3.40
CA ILE A 12 -1.03 8.44 3.33
C ILE A 12 -1.72 7.95 4.62
N ARG A 13 -1.20 8.34 5.79
CA ARG A 13 -1.82 7.97 7.06
C ARG A 13 -3.25 8.50 7.18
N ARG A 14 -3.49 9.77 6.86
CA ARG A 14 -4.82 10.38 6.92
C ARG A 14 -5.82 9.68 6.00
N GLU A 15 -5.38 9.34 4.79
CA GLU A 15 -6.20 8.62 3.82
C GLU A 15 -6.60 7.24 4.36
N LEU A 16 -5.63 6.45 4.83
CA LEU A 16 -5.88 5.13 5.43
C LEU A 16 -6.78 5.21 6.68
N GLU A 17 -6.57 6.21 7.53
CA GLU A 17 -7.42 6.46 8.71
C GLU A 17 -8.86 6.81 8.32
N GLY A 18 -9.05 7.55 7.22
CA GLY A 18 -10.36 7.88 6.66
C GLY A 18 -11.12 6.64 6.16
N GLN A 19 -10.40 5.66 5.61
CA GLN A 19 -10.97 4.41 5.12
C GLN A 19 -11.39 3.43 6.24
N ARG A 20 -10.95 3.66 7.48
CA ARG A 20 -11.31 2.87 8.68
C ARG A 20 -11.11 1.35 8.53
N ILE A 21 -10.14 0.95 7.71
CA ILE A 21 -9.83 -0.45 7.46
C ILE A 21 -9.19 -1.06 8.71
N THR A 22 -9.72 -2.20 9.14
CA THR A 22 -9.28 -2.93 10.33
C THR A 22 -8.93 -4.36 9.94
N PHE A 23 -7.80 -4.84 10.42
CA PHE A 23 -7.41 -6.23 10.26
C PHE A 23 -8.47 -7.16 10.88
N PRO A 24 -8.73 -8.31 10.23
CA PRO A 24 -9.68 -9.29 10.74
C PRO A 24 -9.20 -9.92 12.05
N SER A 25 -10.02 -10.81 12.59
CA SER A 25 -9.69 -11.51 13.84
C SER A 25 -8.43 -12.37 13.69
N SER A 26 -7.79 -12.74 14.81
CA SER A 26 -6.61 -13.59 14.78
C SER A 26 -6.87 -14.96 14.16
N THR A 27 -8.11 -15.46 14.21
CA THR A 27 -8.53 -16.74 13.63
C THR A 27 -8.54 -16.72 12.11
N GLU A 28 -8.73 -15.55 11.50
CA GLU A 28 -8.78 -15.33 10.06
C GLU A 28 -7.42 -14.88 9.49
N LEU A 29 -6.42 -14.72 10.36
CA LEU A 29 -5.08 -14.31 9.99
C LEU A 29 -4.10 -15.47 10.11
N PRO A 30 -3.12 -15.57 9.20
CA PRO A 30 -1.95 -16.41 9.41
C PRO A 30 -1.25 -16.07 10.74
N GLU A 31 -0.67 -17.06 11.42
CA GLU A 31 -0.04 -16.88 12.75
C GLU A 31 0.98 -15.73 12.78
N HIS A 32 1.81 -15.60 11.73
CA HIS A 32 2.80 -14.55 11.64
C HIS A 32 2.21 -13.12 11.55
N LEU A 33 0.91 -13.00 11.23
CA LEU A 33 0.16 -11.75 11.18
C LEU A 33 -0.73 -11.53 12.41
N ALA A 34 -0.77 -12.46 13.38
CA ALA A 34 -1.64 -12.36 14.56
C ALA A 34 -1.43 -11.05 15.34
N ARG A 35 -0.22 -10.48 15.32
CA ARG A 35 0.09 -9.16 15.93
C ARG A 35 -0.73 -7.99 15.36
N TYR A 36 -1.29 -8.15 14.16
CA TYR A 36 -2.10 -7.14 13.49
C TYR A 36 -3.60 -7.34 13.74
N ALA A 37 -4.03 -8.46 14.35
CA ALA A 37 -5.43 -8.77 14.56
C ALA A 37 -6.18 -7.61 15.27
N GLY A 38 -7.31 -7.20 14.70
CA GLY A 38 -8.13 -6.10 15.23
C GLY A 38 -7.49 -4.71 15.21
N THR A 39 -6.27 -4.57 14.68
CA THR A 39 -5.60 -3.27 14.58
C THR A 39 -6.03 -2.53 13.31
N ARG A 40 -5.95 -1.20 13.33
CA ARG A 40 -6.27 -0.37 12.14
C ARG A 40 -5.08 -0.27 11.20
N VAL A 41 -5.35 -0.30 9.90
CA VAL A 41 -4.37 -0.03 8.85
C VAL A 41 -4.07 1.47 8.83
N ARG A 42 -2.82 1.87 9.14
CA ARG A 42 -2.43 3.29 9.28
C ARG A 42 -1.17 3.66 8.52
N THR A 43 -0.44 2.67 8.03
CA THR A 43 0.82 2.85 7.32
C THR A 43 0.81 2.16 5.97
N ALA A 44 1.67 2.64 5.06
CA ALA A 44 1.88 2.01 3.76
C ALA A 44 2.26 0.52 3.87
N GLN A 45 3.07 0.14 4.88
CA GLN A 45 3.45 -1.25 5.11
C GLN A 45 2.26 -2.10 5.58
N GLU A 46 1.45 -1.59 6.50
CA GLU A 46 0.23 -2.28 6.93
C GLU A 46 -0.77 -2.42 5.77
N ALA A 47 -0.85 -1.41 4.88
CA ALA A 47 -1.69 -1.50 3.69
C ALA A 47 -1.25 -2.65 2.77
N ARG A 48 0.07 -2.86 2.62
CA ARG A 48 0.61 -4.03 1.90
C ARG A 48 0.19 -5.34 2.56
N ILE A 49 0.36 -5.45 3.87
CA ILE A 49 0.02 -6.66 4.62
C ILE A 49 -1.48 -6.96 4.50
N PHE A 50 -2.34 -5.95 4.63
CA PHE A 50 -3.79 -6.11 4.46
C PHE A 50 -4.16 -6.50 3.02
N ALA A 51 -3.46 -5.97 2.01
CA ALA A 51 -3.63 -6.38 0.61
C ALA A 51 -3.28 -7.87 0.41
N ASP A 52 -2.23 -8.37 1.07
CA ASP A 52 -1.86 -9.79 1.02
C ASP A 52 -2.91 -10.68 1.74
N VAL A 53 -3.54 -10.20 2.82
CA VAL A 53 -4.69 -10.87 3.47
C VAL A 53 -5.90 -10.96 2.54
N ILE A 54 -6.24 -9.86 1.83
CA ILE A 54 -7.30 -9.87 0.82
C ILE A 54 -7.00 -10.90 -0.27
N ALA A 55 -5.76 -10.95 -0.76
CA ALA A 55 -5.36 -11.91 -1.79
C ALA A 55 -5.58 -13.36 -1.33
N ALA A 56 -5.25 -13.68 -0.08
CA ALA A 56 -5.50 -14.99 0.49
C ALA A 56 -7.01 -15.30 0.56
N HIS A 57 -7.84 -14.36 1.02
CA HIS A 57 -9.29 -14.54 1.06
C HIS A 57 -9.92 -14.71 -0.32
N ILE A 58 -9.51 -13.91 -1.32
CA ILE A 58 -9.98 -14.07 -2.70
C ILE A 58 -9.61 -15.45 -3.21
N LYS A 59 -8.36 -15.87 -3.04
CA LYS A 59 -7.90 -17.20 -3.49
C LYS A 59 -8.71 -18.32 -2.86
N THR A 60 -9.02 -18.22 -1.57
CA THR A 60 -9.90 -19.21 -0.89
C THR A 60 -11.32 -19.15 -1.43
N ALA A 61 -11.90 -17.96 -1.60
CA ALA A 61 -13.26 -17.79 -2.07
C ALA A 61 -13.45 -18.25 -3.54
N THR A 62 -12.47 -18.03 -4.40
CA THR A 62 -12.50 -18.43 -5.81
C THR A 62 -11.95 -19.83 -6.07
N GLU A 63 -11.52 -20.54 -5.01
CA GLU A 63 -10.82 -21.83 -5.10
C GLU A 63 -9.57 -21.76 -6.00
N GLY A 64 -8.91 -20.59 -6.02
CA GLY A 64 -7.75 -20.31 -6.84
C GLY A 64 -8.05 -19.92 -8.28
N ARG A 65 -9.32 -19.93 -8.71
CA ARG A 65 -9.71 -19.46 -10.04
C ARG A 65 -9.54 -17.95 -10.17
N THR A 66 -9.05 -17.55 -11.34
CA THR A 66 -8.94 -16.16 -11.76
C THR A 66 -10.28 -15.62 -12.23
N TYR A 67 -10.38 -14.29 -12.31
CA TYR A 67 -11.55 -13.63 -12.90
C TYR A 67 -11.85 -14.14 -14.32
N ALA A 68 -10.82 -14.38 -15.13
CA ALA A 68 -10.97 -14.86 -16.51
C ALA A 68 -11.60 -16.25 -16.55
N GLU A 69 -11.10 -17.19 -15.75
CA GLU A 69 -11.62 -18.56 -15.67
C GLU A 69 -13.05 -18.60 -15.14
N ILE A 70 -13.38 -17.78 -14.14
CA ILE A 70 -14.76 -17.66 -13.62
C ILE A 70 -15.70 -17.10 -14.70
N ASN A 71 -15.24 -16.08 -15.44
CA ASN A 71 -16.03 -15.46 -16.50
C ASN A 71 -16.26 -16.42 -17.68
N GLU A 72 -15.25 -17.20 -18.05
CA GLU A 72 -15.37 -18.24 -19.08
C GLU A 72 -16.40 -19.31 -18.68
N ALA A 73 -16.32 -19.82 -17.44
CA ALA A 73 -17.30 -20.78 -16.91
C ALA A 73 -18.72 -20.20 -16.90
N TRP A 74 -18.87 -18.92 -16.54
CA TRP A 74 -20.16 -18.25 -16.52
C TRP A 74 -20.76 -18.06 -17.93
N ILE A 75 -19.93 -17.71 -18.91
CA ILE A 75 -20.35 -17.60 -20.32
C ILE A 75 -20.72 -18.98 -20.88
N ALA A 76 -19.93 -20.02 -20.58
CA ALA A 76 -20.21 -21.40 -21.00
C ALA A 76 -21.56 -21.90 -20.44
N GLY A 77 -21.92 -21.51 -19.22
CA GLY A 77 -23.22 -21.79 -18.60
C GLY A 77 -24.38 -20.90 -19.09
N ALA A 78 -24.23 -20.20 -20.23
CA ALA A 78 -25.20 -19.25 -20.77
C ALA A 78 -25.62 -18.16 -19.77
N ARG A 79 -24.72 -17.78 -18.84
CA ARG A 79 -24.90 -16.72 -17.84
C ARG A 79 -26.07 -16.92 -16.88
N LYS A 80 -26.51 -18.17 -16.68
CA LYS A 80 -27.64 -18.50 -15.79
C LYS A 80 -27.22 -18.74 -14.34
N ASP A 81 -25.95 -19.03 -14.12
CA ASP A 81 -25.42 -19.31 -12.80
C ASP A 81 -25.22 -18.00 -12.01
N GLN A 82 -26.06 -17.78 -11.00
CA GLN A 82 -25.97 -16.62 -10.12
C GLN A 82 -24.77 -16.70 -9.16
N GLN A 83 -24.32 -17.91 -8.79
CA GLN A 83 -23.15 -18.07 -7.91
C GLN A 83 -21.89 -17.61 -8.63
N LEU A 84 -21.72 -17.98 -9.91
CA LEU A 84 -20.60 -17.51 -10.73
C LEU A 84 -20.62 -15.99 -10.94
N ALA A 85 -21.81 -15.41 -11.13
CA ALA A 85 -21.96 -13.96 -11.24
C ALA A 85 -21.56 -13.24 -9.93
N GLN A 86 -21.97 -13.77 -8.78
CA GLN A 86 -21.60 -13.22 -7.48
C GLN A 86 -20.10 -13.39 -7.20
N LEU A 87 -19.54 -14.56 -7.54
CA LEU A 87 -18.12 -14.85 -7.37
C LEU A 87 -17.24 -13.92 -8.22
N GLN A 88 -17.64 -13.67 -9.46
CA GLN A 88 -16.99 -12.69 -10.33
C GLN A 88 -16.98 -11.29 -9.71
N HIS A 89 -18.11 -10.87 -9.14
CA HIS A 89 -18.22 -9.57 -8.49
C HIS A 89 -17.33 -9.46 -7.24
N VAL A 90 -17.28 -10.51 -6.41
CA VAL A 90 -16.39 -10.58 -5.23
C VAL A 90 -14.93 -10.54 -5.64
N ALA A 91 -14.53 -11.35 -6.63
CA ALA A 91 -13.16 -11.39 -7.13
C ALA A 91 -12.71 -10.03 -7.67
N PHE A 92 -13.56 -9.39 -8.49
CA PHE A 92 -13.29 -8.05 -9.03
C PHE A 92 -13.16 -7.01 -7.92
N THR A 93 -14.14 -6.93 -7.02
CA THR A 93 -14.15 -5.94 -5.94
C THR A 93 -12.94 -6.11 -5.01
N GLY A 94 -12.60 -7.35 -4.69
CA GLY A 94 -11.43 -7.68 -3.88
C GLY A 94 -10.12 -7.25 -4.56
N GLU A 95 -9.95 -7.56 -5.85
CA GLU A 95 -8.77 -7.15 -6.62
C GLU A 95 -8.66 -5.64 -6.77
N CYS A 96 -9.77 -4.92 -6.95
CA CYS A 96 -9.79 -3.46 -6.94
C CYS A 96 -9.30 -2.88 -5.61
N LEU A 97 -9.81 -3.39 -4.48
CA LEU A 97 -9.37 -2.95 -3.16
C LEU A 97 -7.89 -3.26 -2.94
N ARG A 98 -7.43 -4.46 -3.32
CA ARG A 98 -6.02 -4.87 -3.25
C ARG A 98 -5.13 -3.93 -4.07
N SER A 99 -5.55 -3.58 -5.28
CA SER A 99 -4.84 -2.64 -6.15
C SER A 99 -4.72 -1.26 -5.52
N ALA A 100 -5.80 -0.72 -4.95
CA ALA A 100 -5.78 0.58 -4.27
C ALA A 100 -4.82 0.62 -3.07
N LEU A 101 -4.81 -0.45 -2.26
CA LEU A 101 -3.88 -0.60 -1.13
C LEU A 101 -2.43 -0.71 -1.60
N MET A 102 -2.19 -1.43 -2.70
CA MET A 102 -0.85 -1.54 -3.28
C MET A 102 -0.37 -0.20 -3.85
N GLY A 103 -1.27 0.59 -4.44
CA GLY A 103 -0.99 1.97 -4.82
C GLY A 103 -0.54 2.83 -3.64
N THR A 104 -1.18 2.66 -2.49
CA THR A 104 -0.79 3.35 -1.24
C THR A 104 0.60 2.92 -0.76
N TYR A 105 0.92 1.64 -0.86
CA TYR A 105 2.25 1.12 -0.57
C TYR A 105 3.33 1.71 -1.47
N LEU A 106 3.10 1.71 -2.80
CA LEU A 106 4.03 2.28 -3.78
C LEU A 106 4.23 3.78 -3.56
N ALA A 107 3.16 4.54 -3.29
CA ALA A 107 3.25 5.95 -2.94
C ALA A 107 4.11 6.18 -1.68
N GLY A 108 4.00 5.28 -0.69
CA GLY A 108 4.84 5.28 0.50
C GLY A 108 6.33 5.07 0.20
N GLN A 109 6.65 4.13 -0.68
CA GLN A 109 8.02 3.88 -1.11
C GLN A 109 8.62 5.07 -1.86
N VAL A 110 7.91 5.62 -2.84
CA VAL A 110 8.35 6.79 -3.61
C VAL A 110 8.56 8.00 -2.69
N THR A 111 7.65 8.22 -1.74
CA THR A 111 7.79 9.27 -0.72
C THR A 111 9.04 9.07 0.13
N CYS A 112 9.35 7.83 0.51
CA CYS A 112 10.55 7.51 1.27
C CYS A 112 11.83 7.81 0.46
N LEU A 113 11.88 7.33 -0.78
CA LEU A 113 13.01 7.53 -1.68
C LEU A 113 13.29 9.02 -1.91
N ALA A 114 12.24 9.79 -2.23
CA ALA A 114 12.34 11.24 -2.44
C ALA A 114 12.83 11.98 -1.18
N ALA A 115 12.45 11.50 0.01
CA ALA A 115 12.91 12.07 1.27
C ALA A 115 14.41 11.82 1.49
N VAL A 116 14.88 10.59 1.24
CA VAL A 116 16.27 10.17 1.43
C VAL A 116 17.18 10.89 0.45
N LEU A 117 16.89 10.83 -0.86
CA LEU A 117 17.65 11.53 -1.89
C LEU A 117 17.65 13.04 -1.63
N GLY A 118 16.47 13.58 -1.32
CA GLY A 118 16.32 14.98 -0.94
C GLY A 118 17.20 15.40 0.24
N GLY A 119 17.34 14.54 1.24
CA GLY A 119 18.21 14.77 2.39
C GLY A 119 19.68 14.72 2.03
N LEU A 120 20.09 13.73 1.22
CA LEU A 120 21.47 13.58 0.75
C LEU A 120 21.93 14.81 -0.05
N LEU A 121 21.14 15.23 -1.05
CA LEU A 121 21.48 16.41 -1.87
C LEU A 121 21.54 17.69 -1.02
N THR A 122 20.62 17.84 -0.06
CA THR A 122 20.62 19.01 0.84
C THR A 122 21.86 19.00 1.73
N GLY A 123 22.26 17.83 2.26
CA GLY A 123 23.44 17.67 3.08
C GLY A 123 24.73 17.99 2.32
N ILE A 124 24.86 17.50 1.09
CA ILE A 124 25.99 17.81 0.21
C ILE A 124 26.06 19.31 -0.06
N GLY A 125 24.93 19.93 -0.45
CA GLY A 125 24.88 21.37 -0.70
C GLY A 125 25.25 22.21 0.53
N ALA A 126 24.74 21.83 1.70
CA ALA A 126 25.10 22.49 2.97
C ALA A 126 26.60 22.35 3.29
N GLY A 127 27.19 21.18 3.01
CA GLY A 127 28.63 20.96 3.13
C GLY A 127 29.45 21.90 2.26
N PHE A 128 29.09 22.06 0.99
CA PHE A 128 29.75 23.02 0.09
C PHE A 128 29.64 24.46 0.58
N VAL A 129 28.46 24.88 1.04
CA VAL A 129 28.26 26.24 1.59
C VAL A 129 29.09 26.47 2.85
N ALA A 130 29.17 25.48 3.74
CA ALA A 130 29.98 25.56 4.96
C ALA A 130 31.49 25.67 4.64
N ILE A 131 31.98 24.90 3.68
CA ILE A 131 33.37 24.97 3.21
C ILE A 131 33.65 26.34 2.59
N ALA A 132 32.76 26.84 1.72
CA ALA A 132 32.90 28.15 1.10
C ALA A 132 32.91 29.30 2.15
N ALA A 133 32.09 29.18 3.20
CA ALA A 133 32.07 30.14 4.30
C ALA A 133 33.37 30.10 5.11
N ALA A 134 33.92 28.91 5.38
CA ALA A 134 35.18 28.74 6.11
C ALA A 134 36.40 29.26 5.32
N LEU A 135 36.37 29.18 3.99
CA LEU A 135 37.42 29.68 3.11
C LEU A 135 37.31 31.17 2.78
N ARG A 136 36.26 31.87 3.24
CA ARG A 136 36.06 33.30 2.96
C ARG A 136 37.06 34.12 3.78
N PRO A 137 38.03 34.83 3.16
CA PRO A 137 39.02 35.58 3.91
C PRO A 137 38.34 36.73 4.67
N SER A 138 38.76 36.93 5.93
CA SER A 138 38.38 38.07 6.75
C SER A 138 38.87 39.34 6.05
N ARG A 139 37.95 40.07 5.39
CA ARG A 139 38.23 41.41 4.90
C ARG A 139 38.35 42.33 6.13
N GLY A 140 39.58 42.51 6.59
CA GLY A 140 39.97 43.63 7.45
C GLY A 140 39.98 44.94 6.68
#